data_AF-A0A7C5BV14-F1
#
_entry.id   AF-A0A7C5BV14-F1
#
_cell.length_a   1.000
_cell.length_b   1.000
_cell.length_c   1.000
_cell.angle_alpha   90.00
_cell.angle_beta   90.00
_cell.angle_gamma   90.00
#
_symmetry.space_group_name_H-M   'P 1'
#
loop_
_entity.id
_entity.type
_entity.pdbx_description
1 polymer ?
#
loop_
_entity_poly.entity_id
_entity_poly.type
_entity_poly.pdbx_seq_one_letter_code
_entity_poly.pdbx_strand_id
1 'polypeptide(L)'
;MPERKTLLIRLDPAVHDALARWAADELRSTNAHIELLLRSALLRAGRLPKGVGDLPRRGRPPKDVRDISRRSRPPKGMTDLPRRGRPAKAAAGRQPSGGADEC
;
A
#
# COMPACT_ATOMS: atom_id res chain seq x y z
N MET A 1 0.55 -0.68 -22.28
CA MET A 1 0.26 -1.85 -21.43
C MET A 1 -1.25 -1.99 -21.36
N PRO A 2 -1.83 -3.19 -21.53
CA PRO A 2 -3.24 -3.38 -21.26
C PRO A 2 -3.51 -2.96 -19.81
N GLU A 3 -4.48 -2.08 -19.63
CA GLU A 3 -4.86 -1.57 -18.32
C GLU A 3 -5.41 -2.73 -17.47
N ARG A 4 -4.83 -2.95 -16.29
CA ARG A 4 -5.33 -3.99 -15.37
C ARG A 4 -6.54 -3.44 -14.65
N LYS A 5 -7.68 -4.10 -14.81
CA LYS A 5 -8.91 -3.71 -14.14
C LYS A 5 -8.91 -4.22 -12.70
N THR A 6 -8.94 -3.31 -11.74
CA THR A 6 -9.17 -3.66 -10.33
C THR A 6 -10.65 -4.00 -10.15
N LEU A 7 -10.94 -5.24 -9.79
CA LEU A 7 -12.29 -5.74 -9.55
C LEU A 7 -12.39 -6.26 -8.12
N LEU A 8 -13.40 -5.83 -7.38
CA LEU A 8 -13.75 -6.45 -6.10
C LEU A 8 -14.58 -7.70 -6.37
N ILE A 9 -14.04 -8.87 -6.05
CA ILE A 9 -14.73 -10.16 -6.16
C ILE A 9 -15.25 -10.52 -4.76
N ARG A 10 -16.54 -10.81 -4.64
CA ARG A 10 -17.09 -11.44 -3.44
C ARG A 10 -16.82 -12.94 -3.56
N LEU A 11 -15.92 -13.44 -2.72
CA LEU A 11 -15.55 -14.84 -2.67
C LEU A 11 -15.80 -15.35 -1.25
N ASP A 12 -16.22 -16.61 -1.15
CA ASP A 12 -16.25 -17.31 0.13
C ASP A 12 -14.83 -17.37 0.72
N PRO A 13 -14.63 -17.05 2.02
CA PRO A 13 -13.30 -17.01 2.62
C PRO A 13 -12.59 -18.36 2.59
N ALA A 14 -13.30 -19.49 2.75
CA ALA A 14 -12.68 -20.81 2.70
C ALA A 14 -12.19 -21.15 1.29
N VAL A 15 -12.93 -20.72 0.25
CA VAL A 15 -12.50 -20.86 -1.15
C VAL A 15 -11.28 -19.99 -1.44
N HIS A 16 -11.28 -18.75 -0.93
CA HIS A 16 -10.11 -17.87 -1.07
C HIS A 16 -8.86 -18.51 -0.47
N ASP A 17 -8.97 -19.09 0.73
CA ASP A 17 -7.84 -19.72 1.41
C ASP A 17 -7.33 -20.96 0.70
N ALA A 18 -8.23 -21.79 0.16
CA ALA A 18 -7.86 -22.93 -0.67
C ALA A 18 -7.08 -22.50 -1.93
N LEU A 19 -7.54 -21.44 -2.61
CA LEU A 19 -6.85 -20.88 -3.77
C LEU A 19 -5.50 -20.27 -3.40
N ALA A 20 -5.39 -19.62 -2.24
CA ALA A 20 -4.15 -19.04 -1.77
C ALA A 20 -3.11 -20.13 -1.46
N ARG A 21 -3.51 -21.25 -0.86
CA ARG A 21 -2.64 -22.40 -0.61
C ARG A 21 -2.16 -23.02 -1.92
N TRP A 22 -3.08 -23.30 -2.85
CA TRP A 22 -2.70 -23.85 -4.17
C TRP A 22 -1.78 -22.90 -4.95
N ALA A 23 -2.03 -21.59 -4.91
CA ALA A 23 -1.14 -20.62 -5.53
C ALA A 23 0.26 -20.63 -4.90
N ALA A 24 0.37 -20.79 -3.58
CA ALA A 24 1.64 -20.89 -2.89
C ALA A 24 2.42 -22.15 -3.29
N ASP A 25 1.74 -23.29 -3.44
CA ASP A 25 2.33 -24.55 -3.91
C ASP A 25 2.92 -24.41 -5.33
N GLU A 26 2.26 -23.63 -6.19
CA GLU A 26 2.77 -23.33 -7.54
C GLU A 26 3.77 -22.16 -7.59
N LEU A 27 4.17 -21.61 -6.43
CA LEU A 27 5.01 -20.44 -6.31
C LEU A 27 4.47 -19.26 -7.13
N ARG A 28 3.16 -18.99 -7.12
CA ARG A 28 2.48 -17.86 -7.80
C ARG A 28 1.78 -16.96 -6.78
N SER A 29 1.51 -15.71 -7.17
CA SER A 29 0.58 -14.90 -6.38
C SER A 29 -0.84 -15.39 -6.59
N THR A 30 -1.69 -15.25 -5.56
CA THR A 30 -3.10 -15.64 -5.62
C THR A 30 -3.82 -14.98 -6.79
N ASN A 31 -3.58 -13.70 -7.06
CA ASN A 31 -4.21 -12.99 -8.18
C ASN A 31 -3.78 -13.54 -9.56
N ALA A 32 -2.49 -13.89 -9.72
CA ALA A 32 -2.00 -14.48 -10.97
C ALA A 32 -2.57 -15.89 -11.18
N HIS A 33 -2.73 -16.66 -10.10
CA HIS A 33 -3.35 -17.97 -10.16
C HIS A 33 -4.85 -17.88 -10.48
N ILE A 34 -5.58 -16.94 -9.87
CA ILE A 34 -6.99 -16.65 -10.21
C ILE A 34 -7.14 -16.30 -11.70
N GLU A 35 -6.27 -15.44 -12.24
CA GLU A 35 -6.32 -15.07 -13.66
C GLU A 35 -6.08 -16.29 -14.58
N LEU A 36 -5.15 -17.17 -14.21
CA LEU A 36 -4.90 -18.41 -14.94
C LEU A 36 -6.17 -19.28 -14.98
N LEU A 37 -6.80 -19.52 -13.82
CA LEU A 37 -8.01 -20.33 -13.73
C LEU A 37 -9.16 -19.76 -14.55
N LEU A 38 -9.36 -18.43 -14.51
CA LEU A 38 -10.40 -17.76 -15.29
C LEU A 38 -10.15 -17.90 -16.81
N ARG A 39 -8.90 -17.71 -17.25
CA ARG A 39 -8.53 -17.90 -18.66
C ARG A 39 -8.74 -19.34 -19.11
N SER A 40 -8.33 -20.31 -18.31
CA SER A 40 -8.55 -21.73 -18.59
C SER A 40 -10.03 -22.09 -18.62
N ALA A 41 -10.84 -21.56 -17.71
CA ALA A 41 -12.28 -21.79 -17.70
C ALA A 41 -12.97 -21.18 -18.93
N LEU A 42 -12.61 -19.95 -19.32
CA LEU A 42 -13.12 -19.29 -20.53
C LEU A 42 -12.70 -20.04 -21.80
N LEU A 43 -11.47 -20.54 -21.86
CA LEU A 43 -10.98 -21.34 -22.97
C LEU A 43 -11.77 -22.65 -23.10
N ARG A 44 -11.94 -23.39 -22.01
CA ARG A 44 -12.75 -24.63 -21.99
C ARG A 44 -14.21 -24.37 -22.37
N ALA A 45 -14.76 -23.23 -21.98
CA ALA A 45 -16.12 -22.83 -22.35
C ALA A 45 -16.24 -22.30 -23.79
N GLY A 46 -15.14 -22.17 -24.54
CA GLY A 46 -15.14 -21.58 -25.88
C GLY A 46 -15.48 -20.08 -25.91
N ARG A 47 -15.37 -19.39 -24.77
CA ARG A 47 -15.75 -17.97 -24.59
C ARG A 47 -14.55 -17.03 -24.50
N LEU A 48 -13.34 -17.54 -24.70
CA LEU A 48 -12.13 -16.72 -24.64
C LEU A 48 -12.10 -15.76 -25.86
N PRO A 49 -12.02 -14.43 -25.66
CA PRO A 49 -11.93 -13.48 -26.77
C PRO A 49 -10.65 -13.69 -27.60
N LYS A 50 -10.75 -13.55 -28.93
CA LYS A 50 -9.64 -13.79 -29.88
C LYS A 50 -8.47 -12.80 -29.81
N GLY A 51 -8.50 -11.83 -28.89
CA GLY A 51 -7.48 -10.78 -28.73
C GLY A 51 -6.86 -10.70 -27.34
N VAL A 52 -7.07 -11.70 -26.48
CA VAL A 52 -6.43 -11.70 -25.16
C VAL A 52 -4.95 -12.05 -25.32
N GLY A 53 -4.08 -11.03 -25.21
CA GLY A 53 -2.63 -11.22 -25.25
C GLY A 53 -2.10 -12.15 -24.15
N ASP A 54 -0.89 -12.68 -24.39
CA ASP A 54 -0.19 -13.59 -23.48
C ASP A 54 -0.04 -13.02 -22.07
N LEU A 55 0.00 -13.90 -21.06
CA LEU A 55 0.27 -13.50 -19.68
C LEU A 55 1.62 -12.75 -19.64
N PRO A 56 1.67 -11.53 -19.08
CA PRO A 56 2.92 -10.77 -19.02
C PRO A 56 3.97 -11.56 -18.23
N ARG A 57 5.19 -11.64 -18.79
CA ARG A 57 6.32 -12.38 -18.17
C ARG A 57 6.62 -11.85 -16.77
N ARG A 58 6.98 -12.76 -15.86
CA ARG A 58 7.39 -12.41 -14.49
C ARG A 58 8.61 -11.48 -14.53
N GLY A 59 8.66 -10.52 -13.60
CA GLY A 59 9.91 -9.87 -13.19
C GLY A 59 10.02 -8.36 -13.38
N ARG A 60 9.19 -7.68 -14.18
CA ARG A 60 9.24 -6.21 -14.22
C ARG A 60 7.96 -5.61 -14.82
N PRO A 61 7.18 -4.80 -14.08
CA PRO A 61 6.23 -3.91 -14.73
C PRO A 61 7.03 -2.97 -15.66
N PRO A 62 6.70 -2.87 -16.95
CA PRO A 62 7.33 -1.90 -17.82
C PRO A 62 7.08 -0.50 -17.26
N LYS A 63 8.13 0.31 -17.31
CA LYS A 63 8.21 1.58 -16.60
C LYS A 63 7.28 2.60 -17.24
N ASP A 64 6.04 2.68 -16.75
CA ASP A 64 5.39 3.98 -16.59
C ASP A 64 5.06 4.22 -15.12
N VAL A 65 6.14 4.55 -14.40
CA VAL A 65 6.27 4.77 -12.95
C VAL A 65 6.02 6.26 -12.60
N ARG A 66 5.42 7.03 -13.53
CA ARG A 66 5.25 8.48 -13.38
C ARG A 66 4.19 8.91 -12.36
N ASP A 67 3.29 8.00 -11.92
CA ASP A 67 2.22 8.33 -10.97
C ASP A 67 2.52 7.93 -9.50
N ILE A 68 3.19 6.81 -9.25
CA ILE A 68 3.46 6.36 -7.87
C ILE A 68 4.44 7.27 -7.10
N SER A 69 5.26 8.05 -7.81
CA SER A 69 6.24 8.98 -7.21
C SER A 69 5.70 10.40 -6.95
N ARG A 70 4.48 10.72 -7.43
CA ARG A 70 3.82 12.01 -7.17
C ARG A 70 3.02 12.04 -5.87
N ARG A 71 2.60 10.87 -5.34
CA ARG A 71 1.79 10.79 -4.11
C ARG A 71 2.59 10.88 -2.80
N SER A 72 3.92 10.78 -2.87
CA SER A 72 4.79 10.81 -1.67
C SER A 72 5.61 12.09 -1.53
N ARG A 73 5.46 13.08 -2.42
CA ARG A 73 6.11 14.39 -2.28
C ARG A 73 5.11 15.41 -1.74
N PRO A 74 5.40 16.07 -0.60
CA PRO A 74 4.60 17.22 -0.20
C PRO A 74 4.72 18.31 -1.28
N PRO A 75 3.64 19.07 -1.56
CA PRO A 75 3.65 20.12 -2.57
C PRO A 75 4.73 21.17 -2.23
N LYS A 76 5.52 21.57 -3.24
CA LYS A 76 6.43 22.73 -3.11
C LYS A 76 5.56 23.95 -2.81
N GLY A 77 5.61 24.42 -1.57
CA GLY A 77 4.78 25.52 -1.07
C GLY A 77 4.41 25.39 0.42
N MET A 78 4.57 24.21 1.04
CA MET A 78 4.29 24.03 2.49
C MET A 78 5.52 24.22 3.40
N THR A 79 6.64 24.72 2.89
CA THR A 79 7.87 24.95 3.68
C THR A 79 7.90 26.27 4.43
N ASP A 80 6.94 27.16 4.20
CA ASP A 80 6.96 28.54 4.72
C ASP A 80 5.88 28.82 5.76
N LEU A 81 5.35 27.79 6.45
CA LEU A 81 4.58 28.03 7.67
C LEU A 81 5.54 28.34 8.82
N PRO A 82 5.42 29.49 9.51
CA PRO A 82 6.22 29.75 10.69
C PRO A 82 5.91 28.68 11.72
N ARG A 83 6.94 27.95 12.15
CA ARG A 83 6.87 27.06 13.31
C ARG A 83 6.43 27.92 14.50
N ARG A 84 5.16 27.85 14.89
CA ARG A 84 4.69 28.45 16.15
C ARG A 84 5.59 27.87 17.24
N GLY A 85 6.39 28.75 17.86
CA GLY A 85 7.41 28.38 18.82
C GLY A 85 6.82 27.55 19.95
N ARG A 86 7.49 26.46 20.32
CA ARG A 86 7.28 25.84 21.63
C ARG A 86 7.59 26.91 22.68
N PRO A 87 6.74 27.17 23.68
CA PRO A 87 7.11 28.06 24.76
C PRO A 87 8.32 27.48 25.51
N ALA A 88 9.35 28.29 25.66
CA ALA A 88 10.53 28.00 26.46
C ALA A 88 10.13 27.84 27.93
N LYS A 89 10.60 26.77 28.56
CA LYS A 89 10.45 26.54 30.01
C LYS A 89 11.25 27.63 30.73
N ALA A 90 10.57 28.59 31.34
CA ALA A 90 11.23 29.62 32.13
C ALA A 90 11.84 28.99 33.39
N ALA A 91 13.16 29.05 33.48
CA ALA A 91 13.88 28.87 34.73
C ALA A 91 13.76 30.18 35.53
N ALA A 92 12.97 30.15 36.61
CA ALA A 92 12.98 31.22 37.60
C ALA A 92 13.98 30.86 38.70
N GLY A 93 14.96 31.73 38.86
CA GLY A 93 16.06 31.62 39.81
C GLY A 93 15.63 31.78 41.26
N ARG A 94 16.49 31.20 42.10
CA ARG A 94 16.58 31.33 43.56
C ARG A 94 16.77 32.79 43.98
N GLN A 95 16.10 33.20 45.05
CA GLN A 95 16.60 34.19 46.02
C GLN A 95 16.45 33.59 47.44
N PRO A 96 17.40 33.84 48.35
CA PRO A 96 17.44 33.27 49.71
C PRO A 96 16.86 34.21 50.79
N SER A 97 16.97 33.79 52.05
CA SER A 97 16.55 34.40 53.35
C SER A 97 15.18 33.90 53.84
N GLY A 98 14.98 33.41 55.07
CA GLY A 98 15.80 33.27 56.27
C GLY A 98 14.87 33.18 57.50
N GLY A 99 15.22 32.38 58.52
CA GLY A 99 14.58 32.33 59.86
C GLY A 99 13.56 31.19 60.01
N ALA A 100 13.81 30.10 60.75
CA ALA A 100 14.02 29.94 62.19
C ALA A 100 12.71 29.86 62.99
N ASP A 101 12.60 28.76 63.76
CA ASP A 101 11.70 28.48 64.91
C ASP A 101 10.19 28.40 64.60
N GLU A 102 9.35 27.52 65.16
CA GLU A 102 9.37 26.69 66.38
C GLU A 102 8.15 25.73 66.31
N CYS A 103 8.20 24.62 67.07
CA CYS A 103 7.10 23.75 67.54
C CYS A 103 6.26 22.92 66.54
#